data_AF-A0A1E4M5G1-F1
#
_entry.id   AF-A0A1E4M5G1-F1
#
_cell.length_a   1.000
_cell.length_b   1.000
_cell.length_c   1.000
_cell.angle_alpha   90.00
_cell.angle_beta   90.00
_cell.angle_gamma   90.00
#
_symmetry.space_group_name_H-M   'P 1'
#
loop_
_entity.id
_entity.type
_entity.pdbx_description
1 polymer ?
#
loop_
_entity_poly.entity_id
_entity_poly.type
_entity_poly.pdbx_seq_one_letter_code
_entity_poly.pdbx_strand_id
1 'polypeptide(L)'
;MALTVKKLVNRHGALVSAVTGALVGAAIVVLGVLQTLVQLLYTVAPGSTGLYDLVPLWSGVLTRILLVALPFAVGYFVSLWIIAPIAEELRLPHVVTRAVLATGVAATVCFIVAGVVGVIASFWLDGSLYTQSLPSVLGFSAHNAANALWGALVGALTSFVANLPLGILAGVLLWLWRKDHPPRRPLSGLIDEV
;
A
#
# COMPACT_ATOMS: atom_id res chain seq x y z
N MET A 1 -25.57 10.71 11.47
CA MET A 1 -26.11 11.09 10.14
C MET A 1 -25.74 10.01 9.14
N ALA A 2 -26.70 9.30 8.57
CA ALA A 2 -26.41 8.27 7.56
C ALA A 2 -26.04 8.94 6.22
N LEU A 3 -24.75 8.96 5.90
CA LEU A 3 -24.28 9.30 4.55
C LEU A 3 -24.91 8.33 3.56
N THR A 4 -25.88 8.80 2.77
CA THR A 4 -26.50 7.99 1.73
C THR A 4 -25.40 7.62 0.71
N VAL A 5 -25.25 6.33 0.37
CA VAL A 5 -24.23 5.83 -0.60
C VAL A 5 -24.25 6.64 -1.90
N LYS A 6 -25.42 7.13 -2.32
CA LYS A 6 -25.60 8.04 -3.46
C LYS A 6 -24.85 9.37 -3.33
N LYS A 7 -24.75 9.96 -2.14
CA LYS A 7 -23.95 11.17 -1.87
C LYS A 7 -22.45 10.87 -1.90
N LEU A 8 -22.03 9.68 -1.45
CA LEU A 8 -20.64 9.25 -1.47
C LEU A 8 -20.13 9.05 -2.92
N VAL A 9 -20.94 8.39 -3.75
CA VAL A 9 -20.64 8.16 -5.18
C VAL A 9 -20.69 9.47 -5.99
N ASN A 10 -21.55 10.42 -5.60
CA ASN A 10 -21.61 11.74 -6.23
C ASN A 10 -20.54 12.74 -5.75
N ARG A 11 -19.65 12.36 -4.80
CA ARG A 11 -18.51 13.21 -4.44
C ARG A 11 -17.54 13.29 -5.62
N HIS A 12 -17.50 14.47 -6.25
CA HIS A 12 -16.63 14.76 -7.38
C HIS A 12 -15.16 14.69 -6.93
N GLY A 13 -14.27 14.27 -7.82
CA GLY A 13 -12.84 14.10 -7.51
C GLY A 13 -12.36 12.66 -7.38
N ALA A 14 -13.27 11.68 -7.42
CA ALA A 14 -12.95 10.25 -7.42
C ALA A 14 -11.99 9.84 -8.54
N LEU A 15 -12.18 10.39 -9.76
CA LEU A 15 -11.31 10.07 -10.90
C LEU A 15 -9.90 10.60 -10.67
N VAL A 16 -9.77 11.85 -10.22
CA VAL A 16 -8.47 12.48 -9.97
C VAL A 16 -7.73 11.77 -8.84
N SER A 17 -8.43 11.44 -7.74
CA SER A 17 -7.83 10.66 -6.66
C SER A 17 -7.47 9.25 -7.11
N ALA A 18 -8.27 8.61 -7.97
CA ALA A 18 -7.98 7.29 -8.51
C ALA A 18 -6.74 7.32 -9.41
N VAL A 19 -6.60 8.33 -10.28
CA VAL A 19 -5.41 8.52 -11.10
C VAL A 19 -4.17 8.74 -10.22
N THR A 20 -4.26 9.59 -9.19
CA THR A 20 -3.14 9.82 -8.28
C THR A 20 -2.78 8.55 -7.50
N GLY A 21 -3.76 7.82 -6.97
CA GLY A 21 -3.52 6.53 -6.31
C GLY A 21 -2.88 5.51 -7.25
N ALA A 22 -3.33 5.44 -8.50
CA ALA A 22 -2.78 4.56 -9.52
C ALA A 22 -1.33 4.96 -9.88
N LEU A 23 -1.03 6.24 -10.02
CA LEU A 23 0.33 6.74 -10.29
C LEU A 23 1.28 6.45 -9.13
N VAL A 24 0.82 6.62 -7.88
CA VAL A 24 1.59 6.23 -6.69
C VAL A 24 1.84 4.72 -6.68
N GLY A 25 0.82 3.92 -6.97
CA GLY A 25 0.97 2.47 -7.12
C GLY A 25 1.99 2.09 -8.18
N ALA A 26 1.89 2.67 -9.38
CA ALA A 26 2.82 2.44 -10.49
C ALA A 26 4.26 2.84 -10.11
N ALA A 27 4.45 3.97 -9.43
CA ALA A 27 5.76 4.39 -8.95
C ALA A 27 6.36 3.38 -7.93
N ILE A 28 5.55 2.85 -7.01
CA ILE A 28 5.98 1.80 -6.07
C ILE A 28 6.38 0.52 -6.82
N VAL A 29 5.63 0.13 -7.85
CA VAL A 29 5.97 -1.02 -8.70
C VAL A 29 7.32 -0.79 -9.40
N VAL A 30 7.51 0.37 -10.03
CA VAL A 30 8.76 0.73 -10.72
C VAL A 30 9.94 0.74 -9.76
N LEU A 31 9.79 1.35 -8.57
CA LEU A 31 10.81 1.33 -7.53
C LEU A 31 11.13 -0.09 -7.08
N GLY A 32 10.12 -0.96 -6.98
CA GLY A 32 10.29 -2.36 -6.63
C GLY A 32 11.10 -3.13 -7.67
N VAL A 33 10.76 -2.97 -8.95
CA VAL A 33 11.48 -3.60 -10.06
C VAL A 33 12.93 -3.11 -10.13
N LEU A 34 13.15 -1.79 -10.00
CA LEU A 34 14.50 -1.21 -10.00
C LEU A 34 15.36 -1.75 -8.85
N GLN A 35 14.79 -1.88 -7.64
CA GLN A 35 15.51 -2.46 -6.51
C GLN A 35 15.90 -3.92 -6.77
N THR A 36 15.03 -4.72 -7.39
CA THR A 36 15.34 -6.09 -7.76
C THR A 36 16.43 -6.16 -8.84
N LEU A 37 16.40 -5.28 -9.84
CA LEU A 37 17.45 -5.20 -10.87
C LEU A 37 18.81 -4.80 -10.27
N VAL A 38 18.81 -3.87 -9.32
CA VAL A 38 20.03 -3.48 -8.60
C VAL A 38 20.57 -4.66 -7.78
N GLN A 39 19.70 -5.39 -7.06
CA GLN A 39 20.11 -6.59 -6.32
C GLN A 39 20.70 -7.66 -7.25
N LEU A 40 20.10 -7.87 -8.43
CA LEU A 40 20.62 -8.76 -9.48
C LEU A 40 22.03 -8.35 -9.92
N LEU A 41 22.28 -7.06 -10.13
CA LEU A 41 23.60 -6.58 -10.52
C LEU A 41 24.66 -6.89 -9.45
N TYR A 42 24.30 -6.76 -8.17
CA TYR A 42 25.18 -7.08 -7.04
C TYR A 42 25.43 -8.58 -6.87
N THR A 43 24.47 -9.45 -7.18
CA THR A 43 24.61 -10.92 -7.01
C THR A 43 25.22 -11.62 -8.22
N VAL A 44 25.14 -11.03 -9.42
CA VAL A 44 25.77 -11.55 -10.64
C VAL A 44 27.23 -11.11 -10.75
N ALA A 45 27.60 -9.93 -10.22
CA ALA A 45 28.96 -9.40 -10.23
C ALA A 45 30.06 -10.29 -9.58
N PRO A 46 29.80 -11.15 -8.58
CA PRO A 46 30.81 -12.06 -8.03
C PRO A 46 30.87 -13.44 -8.72
N GLY A 47 30.14 -13.67 -9.83
CA GLY A 47 30.25 -14.92 -10.62
C GLY A 47 29.62 -16.17 -9.99
N SER A 48 28.69 -16.02 -9.04
CA SER A 48 28.23 -17.13 -8.20
C SER A 48 26.80 -17.67 -8.47
N THR A 49 26.08 -17.22 -9.50
CA THR A 49 24.67 -17.65 -9.69
C THR A 49 24.33 -18.09 -11.13
N GLY A 50 23.85 -19.33 -11.26
CA GLY A 50 23.26 -19.86 -12.49
C GLY A 50 21.79 -19.42 -12.64
N LEU A 51 21.23 -19.54 -13.86
CA LEU A 51 19.87 -19.12 -14.24
C LEU A 51 18.73 -19.61 -13.32
N TYR A 52 18.96 -20.62 -12.48
CA TYR A 52 18.01 -21.16 -11.51
C TYR A 52 17.66 -20.19 -10.36
N ASP A 53 18.46 -19.16 -10.09
CA ASP A 53 18.18 -18.16 -9.05
C ASP A 53 17.25 -17.00 -9.50
N LEU A 54 16.84 -16.99 -10.77
CA LEU A 54 15.96 -15.93 -11.31
C LEU A 54 14.48 -16.13 -10.95
N VAL A 55 14.02 -17.37 -10.80
CA VAL A 55 12.61 -17.67 -10.50
C VAL A 55 12.17 -17.16 -9.12
N PRO A 56 12.94 -17.34 -8.03
CA PRO A 56 12.62 -16.78 -6.71
C PRO A 56 12.64 -15.24 -6.68
N LEU A 57 13.45 -14.61 -7.52
CA LEU A 57 13.50 -13.14 -7.61
C LEU A 57 12.20 -12.57 -8.17
N TRP A 58 11.69 -13.15 -9.26
CA TRP A 58 10.44 -12.70 -9.88
C TRP A 58 9.20 -13.01 -9.02
N SER A 59 9.18 -14.13 -8.30
CA SER A 59 8.11 -14.40 -7.33
C SER A 59 8.10 -13.38 -6.18
N GLY A 60 9.27 -12.92 -5.74
CA GLY A 60 9.41 -11.83 -4.77
C GLY A 60 8.84 -10.49 -5.28
N VAL A 61 9.08 -10.15 -6.55
CA VAL A 61 8.49 -8.95 -7.18
C VAL A 61 6.97 -9.05 -7.22
N LEU A 62 6.42 -10.18 -7.68
CA LEU A 62 4.97 -10.39 -7.75
C LEU A 62 4.32 -10.27 -6.37
N THR A 63 4.93 -10.90 -5.37
CA THR A 63 4.48 -10.85 -3.97
C THR A 63 4.45 -9.42 -3.45
N ARG A 64 5.49 -8.62 -3.75
CA ARG A 64 5.55 -7.21 -3.34
C ARG A 64 4.49 -6.36 -4.04
N ILE A 65 4.21 -6.61 -5.31
CA ILE A 65 3.14 -5.89 -6.04
C ILE A 65 1.78 -6.19 -5.40
N LEU A 66 1.48 -7.47 -5.15
CA LEU A 66 0.20 -7.92 -4.62
C LEU A 66 -0.03 -7.52 -3.16
N LEU A 67 1.00 -7.60 -2.32
CA LEU A 67 0.88 -7.36 -0.87
C LEU A 67 1.21 -5.93 -0.44
N VAL A 68 1.89 -5.15 -1.28
CA VAL A 68 2.30 -3.79 -0.94
C VAL A 68 1.77 -2.77 -1.94
N ALA A 69 2.10 -2.88 -3.22
CA ALA A 69 1.79 -1.82 -4.18
C ALA A 69 0.27 -1.63 -4.38
N LEU A 70 -0.47 -2.73 -4.56
CA LEU A 70 -1.93 -2.68 -4.73
C LEU A 70 -2.66 -2.20 -3.48
N PRO A 71 -2.45 -2.79 -2.28
CA PRO A 71 -3.08 -2.32 -1.05
C PRO A 71 -2.75 -0.86 -0.74
N PHE A 72 -1.51 -0.45 -0.99
CA PHE A 72 -1.08 0.93 -0.79
C PHE A 72 -1.81 1.89 -1.73
N ALA A 73 -1.86 1.58 -3.04
CA ALA A 73 -2.55 2.39 -4.03
C ALA A 73 -4.05 2.55 -3.70
N VAL A 74 -4.69 1.45 -3.29
CA VAL A 74 -6.10 1.46 -2.89
C VAL A 74 -6.30 2.29 -1.62
N GLY A 75 -5.49 2.09 -0.57
CA GLY A 75 -5.60 2.85 0.66
C GLY A 75 -5.33 4.35 0.48
N TYR A 76 -4.35 4.69 -0.36
CA TYR A 76 -4.02 6.08 -0.70
C TYR A 76 -5.15 6.75 -1.51
N PHE A 77 -5.70 6.04 -2.50
CA PHE A 77 -6.89 6.47 -3.24
C PHE A 77 -8.08 6.74 -2.32
N VAL A 78 -8.44 5.75 -1.49
CA VAL A 78 -9.56 5.84 -0.55
C VAL A 78 -9.37 7.01 0.39
N SER A 79 -8.15 7.23 0.89
CA SER A 79 -7.87 8.35 1.79
C SER A 79 -8.05 9.72 1.09
N LEU A 80 -7.51 9.89 -0.12
CA LEU A 80 -7.68 11.13 -0.89
C LEU A 80 -9.11 11.34 -1.38
N TRP A 81 -9.91 10.28 -1.50
CA TRP A 81 -11.30 10.39 -1.96
C TRP A 81 -12.27 10.67 -0.81
N ILE A 82 -12.15 9.93 0.30
CA ILE A 82 -13.16 9.90 1.37
C ILE A 82 -12.70 10.66 2.61
N ILE A 83 -11.46 10.43 3.05
CA ILE A 83 -10.98 10.88 4.37
C ILE A 83 -10.53 12.34 4.31
N ALA A 84 -9.54 12.62 3.45
CA ALA A 84 -8.84 13.90 3.40
C ALA A 84 -8.63 14.36 1.94
N PRO A 85 -9.69 14.73 1.21
CA PRO A 85 -9.57 15.27 -0.13
C PRO A 85 -8.76 16.57 -0.09
N ILE A 86 -7.84 16.72 -1.04
CA ILE A 86 -7.00 17.90 -1.13
C ILE A 86 -7.74 18.96 -1.97
N ALA A 87 -8.40 19.90 -1.32
CA ALA A 87 -8.99 21.08 -1.95
C ALA A 87 -7.92 22.09 -2.43
N GLU A 88 -8.29 22.95 -3.38
CA GLU A 88 -7.41 23.97 -3.96
C GLU A 88 -7.10 25.13 -3.01
N GLU A 89 -8.04 25.45 -2.12
CA GLU A 89 -7.94 26.57 -1.16
C GLU A 89 -6.97 26.30 0.00
N LEU A 90 -6.49 25.06 0.13
CA LEU A 90 -5.60 24.66 1.21
C LEU A 90 -4.20 25.24 1.03
N ARG A 91 -3.61 25.74 2.12
CA ARG A 91 -2.20 26.13 2.17
C ARG A 91 -1.31 24.90 2.14
N LEU A 92 -0.11 25.01 1.59
CA LEU A 92 0.88 23.93 1.47
C LEU A 92 1.06 23.09 2.75
N PRO A 93 1.13 23.66 3.98
CA PRO A 93 1.23 22.86 5.20
C PRO A 93 0.06 21.89 5.41
N HIS A 94 -1.16 22.28 5.05
CA HIS A 94 -2.34 21.42 5.17
C HIS A 94 -2.37 20.33 4.09
N VAL A 95 -1.84 20.62 2.91
CA VAL A 95 -1.68 19.62 1.85
C VAL A 95 -0.72 18.52 2.31
N VAL A 96 0.41 18.91 2.92
CA VAL A 96 1.40 17.98 3.44
C VAL A 96 0.80 17.11 4.55
N THR A 97 0.08 17.68 5.52
CA THR A 97 -0.53 16.89 6.60
C THR A 97 -1.58 15.90 6.07
N ARG A 98 -2.43 16.31 5.11
CA ARG A 98 -3.39 15.40 4.45
C ARG A 98 -2.69 14.29 3.65
N ALA A 99 -1.59 14.61 2.97
CA ALA A 99 -0.80 13.63 2.23
C ALA A 99 -0.11 12.62 3.16
N VAL A 100 0.41 13.07 4.30
CA VAL A 100 0.98 12.20 5.34
C VAL A 100 -0.09 11.29 5.93
N LEU A 101 -1.28 11.83 6.24
CA LEU A 101 -2.43 11.03 6.66
C LEU A 101 -2.83 9.98 5.62
N ALA A 102 -2.87 10.35 4.33
CA ALA A 102 -3.17 9.43 3.25
C ALA A 102 -2.14 8.29 3.13
N THR A 103 -0.86 8.62 3.29
CA THR A 103 0.23 7.64 3.33
C THR A 103 0.10 6.71 4.54
N GLY A 104 -0.28 7.25 5.71
CA GLY A 104 -0.53 6.46 6.91
C GLY A 104 -1.69 5.48 6.74
N VAL A 105 -2.81 5.92 6.19
CA VAL A 105 -3.95 5.06 5.87
C VAL A 105 -3.56 3.98 4.87
N ALA A 106 -2.81 4.33 3.83
CA ALA A 106 -2.30 3.37 2.84
C ALA A 106 -1.43 2.28 3.49
N ALA A 107 -0.51 2.67 4.38
CA ALA A 107 0.33 1.74 5.12
C ALA A 107 -0.48 0.82 6.06
N THR A 108 -1.51 1.35 6.72
CA THR A 108 -2.42 0.54 7.55
C THR A 108 -3.19 -0.48 6.71
N VAL A 109 -3.62 -0.12 5.50
CA VAL A 109 -4.25 -1.08 4.58
C VAL A 109 -3.26 -2.17 4.17
N CYS A 110 -1.99 -1.83 3.90
CA CYS A 110 -0.95 -2.84 3.66
C CYS A 110 -0.74 -3.76 4.86
N PHE A 111 -0.71 -3.22 6.09
CA PHE A 111 -0.61 -4.02 7.30
C PHE A 111 -1.74 -5.03 7.40
N ILE A 112 -2.98 -4.61 7.19
CA ILE A 112 -4.16 -5.49 7.26
C ILE A 112 -4.05 -6.59 6.20
N VAL A 113 -3.76 -6.25 4.95
CA VAL A 113 -3.66 -7.24 3.87
C VAL A 113 -2.51 -8.21 4.11
N ALA A 114 -1.31 -7.72 4.41
CA ALA A 114 -0.14 -8.56 4.68
C ALA A 114 -0.33 -9.43 5.94
N GLY A 115 -0.93 -8.87 6.99
CA GLY A 115 -1.24 -9.61 8.22
C GLY A 115 -2.26 -10.72 7.99
N VAL A 116 -3.35 -10.44 7.27
CA VAL A 116 -4.36 -11.46 6.92
C VAL A 116 -3.73 -12.56 6.06
N VAL A 117 -2.95 -12.21 5.04
CA VAL A 117 -2.28 -13.21 4.19
C VAL A 117 -1.27 -14.03 5.00
N GLY A 118 -0.50 -13.41 5.88
CA GLY A 118 0.47 -14.09 6.74
C GLY A 118 -0.19 -15.04 7.74
N VAL A 119 -1.31 -14.63 8.34
CA VAL A 119 -2.12 -15.48 9.22
C VAL A 119 -2.72 -16.64 8.43
N ILE A 120 -3.27 -16.40 7.24
CA ILE A 120 -3.79 -17.48 6.38
C ILE A 120 -2.66 -18.46 6.05
N ALA A 121 -1.49 -17.98 5.61
CA ALA A 121 -0.34 -18.83 5.29
C ALA A 121 0.11 -19.69 6.47
N SER A 122 -0.04 -19.21 7.71
CA SER A 122 0.27 -19.99 8.91
C SER A 122 -0.61 -21.22 9.12
N PHE A 123 -1.78 -21.30 8.48
CA PHE A 123 -2.62 -22.50 8.45
C PHE A 123 -2.18 -23.53 7.40
N TRP A 124 -1.42 -23.12 6.37
CA TRP A 124 -1.04 -23.99 5.24
C TRP A 124 0.38 -24.54 5.35
N LEU A 125 1.29 -23.82 6.01
CA LEU A 125 2.73 -24.18 6.07
C LEU A 125 3.05 -25.35 7.02
N ASP A 126 2.17 -25.68 7.97
CA ASP A 126 2.31 -26.89 8.81
C ASP A 126 1.78 -28.16 8.10
N GLY A 127 1.28 -28.04 6.86
CA GLY A 127 0.73 -29.13 6.05
C GLY A 127 1.76 -29.87 5.19
N SER A 128 2.91 -30.26 5.74
CA SER A 128 3.64 -31.40 5.17
C SER A 128 2.87 -32.66 5.56
N LEU A 129 2.14 -33.25 4.60
CA LEU A 129 1.39 -34.49 4.75
C LEU A 129 2.24 -35.69 5.24
N TYR A 130 3.56 -35.54 5.38
CA TYR A 130 4.47 -36.65 5.65
C TYR A 130 5.38 -36.51 6.88
N THR A 131 5.40 -35.40 7.63
CA THR A 131 6.46 -35.21 8.66
C THR A 131 6.04 -35.04 10.11
N GLN A 132 4.76 -34.94 10.49
CA GLN A 132 4.42 -34.83 11.91
C GLN A 132 3.24 -35.73 12.32
N SER A 133 3.60 -36.86 12.93
CA SER A 133 2.74 -37.96 13.34
C SER A 133 1.87 -37.70 14.58
N LEU A 134 1.59 -36.44 14.95
CA LEU A 134 0.61 -36.11 16.01
C LEU A 134 -0.06 -34.75 15.72
N PRO A 135 -1.32 -34.74 15.23
CA PRO A 135 -1.99 -33.52 14.80
C PRO A 135 -2.54 -32.76 16.01
N SER A 136 -2.08 -31.53 16.23
CA SER A 136 -2.81 -30.53 17.02
C SER A 136 -4.02 -30.00 16.23
N VAL A 137 -4.89 -30.92 15.79
CA VAL A 137 -6.29 -30.81 15.33
C VAL A 137 -6.67 -29.77 14.25
N LEU A 138 -5.89 -28.72 13.97
CA LEU A 138 -6.21 -27.69 12.96
C LEU A 138 -4.99 -27.11 12.21
N GLY A 139 -3.77 -27.63 12.41
CA GLY A 139 -2.58 -27.17 11.67
C GLY A 139 -2.24 -25.68 11.88
N PHE A 140 -2.67 -25.12 13.02
CA PHE A 140 -2.46 -23.71 13.36
C PHE A 140 -1.32 -23.59 14.38
N SER A 141 -0.27 -22.86 13.98
CA SER A 141 0.79 -22.43 14.90
C SER A 141 0.58 -20.97 15.30
N ALA A 142 0.16 -20.74 16.54
CA ALA A 142 0.00 -19.41 17.12
C ALA A 142 1.30 -18.59 17.09
N HIS A 143 2.45 -19.26 17.20
CA HIS A 143 3.77 -18.63 17.10
C HIS A 143 4.05 -18.12 15.67
N ASN A 144 3.71 -18.91 14.65
CA ASN A 144 3.87 -18.51 13.25
C ASN A 144 2.93 -17.35 12.89
N ALA A 145 1.69 -17.37 13.37
CA ALA A 145 0.73 -16.29 13.19
C ALA A 145 1.22 -14.98 13.86
N ALA A 146 1.76 -15.05 15.07
CA ALA A 146 2.31 -13.88 15.77
C ALA A 146 3.52 -13.30 15.04
N ASN A 147 4.44 -14.15 14.56
CA ASN A 147 5.59 -13.72 13.78
C ASN A 147 5.17 -13.07 12.45
N ALA A 148 4.15 -13.60 11.78
CA ALA A 148 3.61 -13.04 10.56
C ALA A 148 2.98 -11.65 10.77
N LEU A 149 2.22 -11.46 11.86
CA LEU A 149 1.67 -10.16 12.24
C LEU A 149 2.77 -9.15 12.57
N TRP A 150 3.80 -9.57 13.30
CA TRP A 150 4.96 -8.72 13.60
C TRP A 150 5.69 -8.31 12.33
N GLY A 151 5.96 -9.26 11.42
CA GLY A 151 6.57 -8.97 10.12
C GLY A 151 5.72 -8.02 9.27
N ALA A 152 4.40 -8.20 9.26
CA ALA A 152 3.47 -7.29 8.56
C ALA A 152 3.50 -5.88 9.17
N LEU A 153 3.58 -5.75 10.49
CA LEU A 153 3.67 -4.45 11.17
C LEU A 153 4.96 -3.72 10.82
N VAL A 154 6.11 -4.41 10.93
CA VAL A 154 7.40 -3.85 10.54
C VAL A 154 7.40 -3.47 9.07
N GLY A 155 6.92 -4.33 8.19
CA GLY A 155 6.81 -4.06 6.75
C GLY A 155 5.93 -2.85 6.43
N ALA A 156 4.80 -2.69 7.14
CA ALA A 156 3.92 -1.53 6.98
C ALA A 156 4.57 -0.23 7.44
N LEU A 157 5.29 -0.24 8.58
CA LEU A 157 6.05 0.91 9.07
C LEU A 157 7.18 1.29 8.11
N THR A 158 7.94 0.31 7.62
CA THR A 158 8.98 0.54 6.62
C THR A 158 8.38 1.11 5.33
N SER A 159 7.24 0.57 4.87
CA SER A 159 6.52 1.08 3.70
C SER A 159 6.02 2.51 3.91
N PHE A 160 5.50 2.83 5.09
CA PHE A 160 5.09 4.19 5.45
C PHE A 160 6.26 5.17 5.31
N VAL A 161 7.38 4.90 5.99
CA VAL A 161 8.55 5.79 5.98
C VAL A 161 9.16 5.90 4.58
N ALA A 162 9.31 4.79 3.88
CA ALA A 162 9.91 4.76 2.54
C ALA A 162 9.05 5.48 1.48
N ASN A 163 7.72 5.37 1.57
CA ASN A 163 6.80 5.97 0.60
C ASN A 163 6.28 7.35 1.01
N LEU A 164 6.64 7.86 2.20
CA LEU A 164 6.24 9.18 2.68
C LEU A 164 6.64 10.32 1.72
N PRO A 165 7.88 10.38 1.20
CA PRO A 165 8.26 11.43 0.25
C PRO A 165 7.43 11.38 -1.04
N LEU A 166 7.15 10.16 -1.53
CA LEU A 166 6.33 9.93 -2.72
C LEU A 166 4.88 10.35 -2.48
N GLY A 167 4.32 10.00 -1.32
CA GLY A 167 2.96 10.38 -0.92
C GLY A 167 2.79 11.89 -0.76
N ILE A 168 3.78 12.58 -0.18
CA ILE A 168 3.78 14.06 -0.12
C ILE A 168 3.85 14.65 -1.52
N LEU A 169 4.78 14.18 -2.36
CA LEU A 169 4.94 14.68 -3.72
C LEU A 169 3.66 14.52 -4.54
N ALA A 170 3.02 13.34 -4.47
CA ALA A 170 1.76 13.08 -5.15
C ALA A 170 0.63 14.01 -4.66
N GLY A 171 0.55 14.26 -3.35
CA GLY A 171 -0.40 15.20 -2.77
C GLY A 171 -0.17 16.65 -3.22
N VAL A 172 1.08 17.09 -3.27
CA VAL A 172 1.47 18.43 -3.74
C VAL A 172 1.21 18.60 -5.23
N LEU A 173 1.54 17.59 -6.06
CA LEU A 173 1.26 17.62 -7.50
C LEU A 173 -0.25 17.65 -7.78
N LEU A 174 -1.04 16.86 -7.04
CA LEU A 174 -2.50 16.91 -7.15
C LEU A 174 -3.05 18.27 -6.73
N TRP A 175 -2.49 18.89 -5.69
CA TRP A 175 -2.86 20.25 -5.28
C TRP A 175 -2.55 21.29 -6.35
N LEU A 176 -1.35 21.26 -6.92
CA LEU A 176 -0.96 22.15 -8.03
C LEU A 176 -1.88 21.97 -9.24
N TRP A 177 -2.14 20.73 -9.63
CA TRP A 177 -3.05 20.43 -10.73
C TRP A 177 -4.47 20.96 -10.49
N ARG A 178 -4.99 20.85 -9.26
CA ARG A 178 -6.30 21.38 -8.88
C ARG A 178 -6.34 22.91 -8.88
N LYS A 179 -5.24 23.56 -8.48
CA LYS A 179 -5.12 25.01 -8.55
C LYS A 179 -5.23 25.54 -9.98
N ASP A 180 -4.71 24.77 -10.94
CA ASP A 180 -4.81 25.10 -12.37
C ASP A 180 -6.13 24.65 -13.01
N HIS A 181 -6.82 23.67 -12.41
CA HIS A 181 -8.08 23.09 -12.89
C HIS A 181 -9.15 23.09 -11.79
N PRO A 182 -9.69 24.28 -11.45
CA PRO A 182 -10.61 24.41 -10.32
C PRO A 182 -11.90 23.60 -10.54
N PRO A 183 -12.33 22.77 -9.57
CA PRO A 183 -13.54 22.00 -9.68
C PRO A 183 -14.77 22.92 -9.59
N ARG A 184 -15.81 22.61 -10.38
CA ARG A 184 -17.07 23.38 -10.41
C ARG A 184 -17.86 23.39 -9.08
N ARG A 185 -17.46 22.59 -8.09
CA ARG A 185 -18.12 22.47 -6.78
C ARG A 185 -17.05 22.29 -5.67
N PRO A 186 -17.27 22.88 -4.48
CA PRO A 186 -16.34 22.74 -3.37
C PRO A 186 -16.24 21.28 -2.91
N LEU A 187 -15.03 20.85 -2.61
CA LEU A 187 -14.71 19.51 -2.13
C LEU A 187 -14.68 19.52 -0.60
N SER A 188 -15.61 18.81 0.03
CA SER A 188 -15.61 18.63 1.49
C SER A 188 -15.21 17.21 1.87
N GLY A 189 -14.22 17.08 2.74
CA GLY A 189 -13.78 15.81 3.33
C GLY A 189 -14.58 15.39 4.55
N LEU A 190 -14.44 14.13 4.97
CA LEU A 190 -15.00 13.68 6.26
C LEU A 190 -14.38 14.45 7.45
N ILE A 191 -13.12 14.86 7.34
CA ILE A 191 -12.43 15.66 8.36
C ILE A 191 -12.91 17.12 8.39
N ASP A 192 -13.50 17.61 7.29
CA ASP A 192 -13.98 18.99 7.18
C ASP A 192 -15.44 19.17 7.65
N GLU A 193 -16.14 18.06 7.93
CA GLU A 193 -17.55 18.04 8.36
C GLU A 193 -17.73 17.89 9.89
N VAL A 194 -16.62 17.76 10.65
CA VAL A 194 -16.59 17.62 12.12
C VAL A 194 -16.11 18.92 12.76
#